data_AF-K2J9T2-F1
#
_entry.id   AF-K2J9T2-F1
#
_cell.length_a   1.000
_cell.length_b   1.000
_cell.length_c   1.000
_cell.angle_alpha   90.00
_cell.angle_beta   90.00
_cell.angle_gamma   90.00
#
_symmetry.space_group_name_H-M   'P 1'
#
loop_
_entity.id
_entity.type
_entity.pdbx_description
1 polymer ?
#
loop_
_entity_poly.entity_id
_entity_poly.type
_entity_poly.pdbx_seq_one_letter_code
_entity_poly.pdbx_strand_id
1 'polypeptide(L)'
;MSHVSQFIETLEAALHTERKVALPSEDAILLQTQDKPGSERFFFRNFARCSFPANLYDQQGMCQIDTFGAAPKDAFPARMRMPQEASTGCAFVVADDHLYFLYDRIDRWSDAPDHLAFVAVRIDAERIAALADDAPDLRLTKSEYLLLAHLMTGLDLKNAATLLGASYDTKRKQVQVIQDKLGVKTQTALLRALSVDLTARILDEILPTQQRNFETALVKRQFGKDVIVNMVTIGEGLEVPVWEFGARRGRPVLYFHSMLAPIAFHPEMSSCLNKLGLRLMIVPRHFMGFDGLLDAETRLRKLTRALADTMDYLTDEPLICLGESAGVPWLAHFARHNPDLVSHVILAATPQPAAAHPMPEPDHAPTLFVEISNRLRRDARVIAGLTRVYNAISRVPMFAQKALAHMYRKSPADLACLEDLFRHPHLCDWLRLIANHATLASVDELTNLQRNWPKDLRALQCGVTFVHGLEDPISPIDDIRSVAQALPDAAFHAVENAGHLIFTQHFKEFVDHIATLARPAPSSSPGRV
;
A
#
# COMPACT_ATOMS: atom_id res chain seq x y z
N MET A 1 -32.64 -13.41 1.08
CA MET A 1 -32.43 -12.10 0.42
C MET A 1 -31.29 -11.44 1.15
N SER A 2 -30.08 -11.47 0.59
CA SER A 2 -28.90 -10.84 1.18
C SER A 2 -29.06 -9.33 1.08
N HIS A 3 -29.08 -8.64 2.22
CA HIS A 3 -28.96 -7.19 2.23
C HIS A 3 -27.56 -6.83 1.74
N VAL A 4 -27.51 -6.14 0.59
CA VAL A 4 -26.32 -5.56 -0.05
C VAL A 4 -25.56 -4.72 0.99
N SER A 5 -24.24 -4.86 1.01
CA SER A 5 -23.38 -4.12 1.95
C SER A 5 -23.48 -2.62 1.72
N GLN A 6 -23.90 -1.85 2.74
CA GLN A 6 -23.99 -0.38 2.68
C GLN A 6 -22.64 0.29 2.33
N PHE A 7 -21.51 -0.39 2.59
CA PHE A 7 -20.17 0.03 2.16
C PHE A 7 -19.98 -0.07 0.63
N ILE A 8 -20.55 -1.09 -0.01
CA ILE A 8 -20.52 -1.26 -1.45
C ILE A 8 -21.49 -0.28 -2.12
N GLU A 9 -22.71 -0.11 -1.60
CA GLU A 9 -23.63 0.93 -2.07
C GLU A 9 -23.02 2.34 -1.95
N THR A 10 -22.25 2.57 -0.88
CA THR A 10 -21.47 3.78 -0.65
C THR A 10 -20.35 3.98 -1.69
N LEU A 11 -19.62 2.90 -2.01
CA LEU A 11 -18.60 2.91 -3.05
C LEU A 11 -19.21 3.15 -4.44
N GLU A 12 -20.31 2.48 -4.76
CA GLU A 12 -21.07 2.67 -5.99
C GLU A 12 -21.59 4.11 -6.10
N ALA A 13 -22.21 4.65 -5.05
CA ALA A 13 -22.72 6.02 -5.02
C ALA A 13 -21.59 7.08 -5.17
N ALA A 14 -20.41 6.84 -4.60
CA ALA A 14 -19.26 7.73 -4.74
C ALA A 14 -18.56 7.67 -6.12
N LEU A 15 -18.76 6.58 -6.86
CA LEU A 15 -18.09 6.31 -8.14
C LEU A 15 -18.97 6.59 -9.37
N HIS A 16 -20.31 6.57 -9.22
CA HIS A 16 -21.25 6.72 -10.32
C HIS A 16 -21.37 8.13 -10.92
N THR A 17 -20.81 9.17 -10.29
CA THR A 17 -21.14 10.54 -10.67
C THR A 17 -20.43 11.11 -11.90
N GLU A 18 -19.29 10.59 -12.39
CA GLU A 18 -18.61 11.27 -13.53
C GLU A 18 -17.94 10.41 -14.62
N ARG A 19 -17.94 9.07 -14.55
CA ARG A 19 -17.62 8.21 -15.71
C ARG A 19 -18.19 6.83 -15.43
N LYS A 20 -18.84 6.21 -16.42
CA LYS A 20 -19.27 4.80 -16.37
C LYS A 20 -18.03 3.89 -16.30
N VAL A 21 -17.44 3.79 -15.11
CA VAL A 21 -16.50 2.73 -14.75
C VAL A 21 -17.37 1.54 -14.38
N ALA A 22 -17.35 0.48 -15.19
CA ALA A 22 -18.06 -0.74 -14.87
C ALA A 22 -17.34 -1.41 -13.68
N LEU A 23 -17.94 -1.34 -12.50
CA LEU A 23 -17.50 -2.09 -11.33
C LEU A 23 -18.06 -3.53 -11.43
N PRO A 24 -17.28 -4.56 -11.08
CA PRO A 24 -17.82 -5.91 -10.93
C PRO A 24 -18.84 -5.94 -9.78
N SER A 25 -19.82 -6.85 -9.86
CA SER A 25 -20.84 -6.99 -8.81
C SER A 25 -20.24 -7.39 -7.46
N GLU A 26 -20.92 -7.05 -6.37
CA GLU A 26 -20.57 -7.45 -4.99
C GLU A 26 -20.24 -8.95 -4.89
N ASP A 27 -21.09 -9.79 -5.49
CA ASP A 27 -20.88 -11.23 -5.55
C ASP A 27 -19.62 -11.60 -6.32
N ALA A 28 -19.27 -10.91 -7.41
CA ALA A 28 -18.05 -11.17 -8.15
C ALA A 28 -16.79 -10.80 -7.35
N ILE A 29 -16.81 -9.70 -6.58
CA ILE A 29 -15.68 -9.28 -5.73
C ILE A 29 -15.49 -10.25 -4.56
N LEU A 30 -16.59 -10.70 -3.96
CA LEU A 30 -16.59 -11.58 -2.79
C LEU A 30 -16.32 -13.05 -3.16
N LEU A 31 -16.75 -13.51 -4.33
CA LEU A 31 -16.68 -14.91 -4.78
C LEU A 31 -15.54 -15.23 -5.76
N GLN A 32 -14.59 -14.30 -5.98
CA GLN A 32 -13.38 -14.64 -6.74
C GLN A 32 -12.70 -15.88 -6.14
N THR A 33 -12.26 -16.79 -7.03
CA THR A 33 -11.55 -18.03 -6.68
C THR A 33 -10.38 -17.75 -5.73
N GLN A 34 -10.07 -18.70 -4.84
CA GLN A 34 -9.03 -18.56 -3.81
C GLN A 34 -7.66 -18.15 -4.39
N ASP A 35 -7.41 -18.43 -5.67
CA ASP A 35 -6.15 -18.19 -6.37
C ASP A 35 -6.00 -16.75 -6.93
N LYS A 36 -7.11 -16.09 -7.31
CA LYS A 36 -7.09 -14.71 -7.87
C LYS A 36 -6.49 -13.67 -6.91
N PRO A 37 -6.79 -13.69 -5.59
CA PRO A 37 -6.12 -12.83 -4.62
C PRO A 37 -4.59 -12.97 -4.63
N GLY A 38 -4.07 -14.19 -4.87
CA GLY A 38 -2.64 -14.45 -4.98
C GLY A 38 -2.03 -13.83 -6.23
N SER A 39 -2.68 -14.01 -7.38
CA SER A 39 -2.26 -13.39 -8.65
C SER A 39 -2.27 -11.88 -8.60
N GLU A 40 -3.33 -11.26 -8.08
CA GLU A 40 -3.42 -9.80 -7.96
C GLU A 40 -2.28 -9.24 -7.12
N ARG A 41 -2.00 -9.84 -5.96
CA ARG A 41 -0.90 -9.43 -5.09
C ARG A 41 0.44 -9.57 -5.78
N PHE A 42 0.69 -10.74 -6.37
CA PHE A 42 1.91 -11.00 -7.13
C PHE A 42 2.08 -9.99 -8.25
N PHE A 43 1.00 -9.68 -8.96
CA PHE A 43 1.01 -8.73 -10.07
C PHE A 43 1.39 -7.33 -9.61
N PHE A 44 0.67 -6.80 -8.62
CA PHE A 44 0.87 -5.42 -8.21
C PHE A 44 2.23 -5.21 -7.52
N ARG A 45 2.75 -6.21 -6.81
CA ARG A 45 4.08 -6.15 -6.20
C ARG A 45 5.18 -6.05 -7.24
N ASN A 46 5.10 -6.87 -8.28
CA ASN A 46 6.19 -7.05 -9.23
C ASN A 46 6.05 -6.20 -10.50
N PHE A 47 4.82 -5.87 -10.93
CA PHE A 47 4.58 -5.26 -12.23
C PHE A 47 3.77 -3.95 -12.20
N ALA A 48 3.28 -3.48 -11.04
CA ALA A 48 2.50 -2.22 -10.98
C ALA A 48 3.31 -0.97 -11.37
N ARG A 49 4.64 -1.06 -11.30
CA ARG A 49 5.55 0.04 -11.67
C ARG A 49 6.20 -0.17 -13.04
N CYS A 50 5.88 -1.26 -13.73
CA CYS A 50 6.33 -1.44 -15.10
C CYS A 50 5.78 -0.29 -15.95
N SER A 51 6.66 0.29 -16.74
CA SER A 51 6.31 1.34 -17.69
C SER A 51 5.48 0.76 -18.84
N PHE A 52 5.61 -0.55 -19.09
CA PHE A 52 4.76 -1.31 -19.99
C PHE A 52 3.51 -1.84 -19.27
N PRO A 53 2.32 -1.78 -19.91
CA PRO A 53 1.16 -2.50 -19.40
C PRO A 53 1.47 -4.00 -19.34
N ALA A 54 1.17 -4.63 -18.22
CA ALA A 54 1.39 -6.06 -18.02
C ALA A 54 0.13 -6.75 -17.49
N ASN A 55 0.09 -8.06 -17.59
CA ASN A 55 -0.91 -8.93 -16.96
C ASN A 55 -0.31 -10.32 -16.72
N LEU A 56 -1.02 -11.17 -15.98
CA LEU A 56 -0.63 -12.54 -15.67
C LEU A 56 -1.61 -13.52 -16.29
N TYR A 57 -1.10 -14.68 -16.67
CA TYR A 57 -1.89 -15.78 -17.17
C TYR A 57 -1.59 -17.06 -16.39
N ASP A 58 -2.65 -17.82 -16.08
CA ASP A 58 -2.52 -19.12 -15.43
C ASP A 58 -2.15 -20.25 -16.42
N GLN A 59 -1.99 -21.46 -15.90
CA GLN A 59 -1.70 -22.66 -16.67
C GLN A 59 -2.79 -23.00 -17.71
N GLN A 60 -4.03 -22.54 -17.51
CA GLN A 60 -5.11 -22.68 -18.50
C GLN A 60 -5.09 -21.55 -19.55
N GLY A 61 -4.20 -20.58 -19.41
CA GLY A 61 -4.08 -19.41 -20.27
C GLY A 61 -5.16 -18.38 -20.01
N MET A 62 -5.77 -18.35 -18.83
CA MET A 62 -6.75 -17.33 -18.44
C MET A 62 -6.05 -16.10 -17.87
N CYS A 63 -6.50 -14.92 -18.28
CA CYS A 63 -6.06 -13.65 -17.72
C CYS A 63 -6.43 -13.58 -16.23
N GLN A 64 -5.46 -13.25 -15.37
CA GLN A 64 -5.66 -13.29 -13.92
C GLN A 64 -5.96 -11.92 -13.31
N ILE A 65 -5.55 -10.82 -13.97
CA ILE A 65 -5.72 -9.47 -13.44
C ILE A 65 -6.82 -8.75 -14.19
N ASP A 66 -7.89 -8.46 -13.46
CA ASP A 66 -8.98 -7.63 -13.93
C ASP A 66 -8.55 -6.15 -13.76
N THR A 67 -8.28 -5.47 -14.89
CA THR A 67 -7.86 -4.06 -14.85
C THR A 67 -9.05 -3.16 -14.52
N PHE A 68 -9.25 -2.87 -13.23
CA PHE A 68 -10.36 -2.03 -12.75
C PHE A 68 -10.39 -0.68 -13.48
N GLY A 69 -11.50 -0.40 -14.18
CA GLY A 69 -11.73 0.87 -14.88
C GLY A 69 -10.91 1.11 -16.14
N ALA A 70 -10.20 0.11 -16.66
CA ALA A 70 -9.61 0.19 -17.98
C ALA A 70 -10.71 0.30 -19.05
N ALA A 71 -10.48 1.13 -20.07
CA ALA A 71 -11.37 1.14 -21.23
C ALA A 71 -11.29 -0.22 -21.95
N PRO A 72 -12.34 -0.68 -22.65
CA PRO A 72 -12.33 -1.98 -23.35
C PRO A 72 -11.15 -2.14 -24.32
N LYS A 73 -10.69 -1.04 -24.92
CA LYS A 73 -9.52 -0.99 -25.82
C LYS A 73 -8.18 -1.26 -25.11
N ASP A 74 -8.13 -1.07 -23.80
CA ASP A 74 -6.94 -1.20 -22.98
C ASP A 74 -6.89 -2.55 -22.24
N ALA A 75 -7.90 -3.40 -22.44
CA ALA A 75 -8.01 -4.71 -21.80
C ALA A 75 -7.03 -5.72 -22.40
N PHE A 76 -6.55 -6.64 -21.55
CA PHE A 76 -5.80 -7.80 -22.00
C PHE A 76 -6.75 -8.89 -22.50
N PRO A 77 -6.34 -9.71 -23.49
CA PRO A 77 -7.16 -10.83 -23.98
C PRO A 77 -7.55 -11.76 -22.83
N ALA A 78 -8.82 -12.12 -22.74
CA ALA A 78 -9.33 -12.99 -21.66
C ALA A 78 -8.60 -14.35 -21.62
N ARG A 79 -8.12 -14.80 -22.78
CA ARG A 79 -7.27 -15.99 -22.92
C ARG A 79 -6.07 -15.71 -23.78
N MET A 80 -4.91 -16.22 -23.37
CA MET A 80 -3.66 -16.19 -24.10
C MET A 80 -2.88 -17.47 -23.82
N ARG A 81 -2.03 -17.89 -24.76
CA ARG A 81 -1.20 -19.10 -24.58
C ARG A 81 0.24 -18.81 -24.94
N MET A 82 1.15 -19.38 -24.16
CA MET A 82 2.57 -19.41 -24.50
C MET A 82 2.78 -20.33 -25.73
N PRO A 83 3.49 -19.87 -26.77
CA PRO A 83 3.84 -20.72 -27.91
C PRO A 83 4.74 -21.89 -27.49
N GLN A 84 4.46 -23.10 -27.99
CA GLN A 84 5.18 -24.33 -27.62
C GLN A 84 6.67 -24.34 -28.03
N GLU A 85 7.08 -23.49 -28.97
CA GLU A 85 8.43 -23.44 -29.54
C GLU A 85 9.35 -22.40 -28.86
N ALA A 86 8.91 -21.76 -27.77
CA ALA A 86 9.67 -20.72 -27.07
C ALA A 86 10.84 -21.30 -26.25
N SER A 87 11.95 -21.61 -26.92
CA SER A 87 13.15 -22.21 -26.29
C SER A 87 13.84 -21.35 -25.21
N THR A 88 13.56 -20.05 -25.14
CA THR A 88 14.21 -19.09 -24.24
C THR A 88 13.32 -18.58 -23.11
N GLY A 89 12.13 -19.15 -22.94
CA GLY A 89 11.15 -18.73 -21.93
C GLY A 89 10.53 -17.36 -22.18
N CYS A 90 10.67 -16.83 -23.40
CA CYS A 90 10.01 -15.61 -23.84
C CYS A 90 9.49 -15.73 -25.28
N ALA A 91 8.42 -15.02 -25.62
CA ALA A 91 7.84 -15.02 -26.97
C ALA A 91 7.13 -13.71 -27.31
N PHE A 92 7.04 -13.37 -28.59
CA PHE A 92 6.16 -12.30 -29.08
C PHE A 92 4.88 -12.90 -29.66
N VAL A 93 3.72 -12.32 -29.32
CA VAL A 93 2.40 -12.76 -29.79
C VAL A 93 1.56 -11.55 -30.19
N VAL A 94 0.72 -11.68 -31.21
CA VAL A 94 -0.29 -10.67 -31.56
C VAL A 94 -1.68 -11.17 -31.18
N ALA A 95 -2.43 -10.35 -30.46
CA ALA A 95 -3.83 -10.60 -30.10
C ALA A 95 -4.59 -9.27 -30.07
N ASP A 96 -5.85 -9.26 -30.53
CA ASP A 96 -6.73 -8.08 -30.52
C ASP A 96 -6.04 -6.79 -31.05
N ASP A 97 -5.34 -6.89 -32.18
CA ASP A 97 -4.57 -5.80 -32.81
C ASP A 97 -3.38 -5.24 -31.98
N HIS A 98 -2.91 -5.97 -30.95
CA HIS A 98 -1.77 -5.55 -30.11
C HIS A 98 -0.65 -6.59 -30.09
N LEU A 99 0.59 -6.11 -29.98
CA LEU A 99 1.78 -6.91 -29.74
C LEU A 99 1.97 -7.15 -28.24
N TYR A 100 2.23 -8.39 -27.86
CA TYR A 100 2.55 -8.82 -26.51
C TYR A 100 3.90 -9.52 -26.47
N PHE A 101 4.68 -9.23 -25.43
CA PHE A 101 5.83 -10.03 -25.02
C PHE A 101 5.41 -10.92 -23.85
N LEU A 102 5.63 -12.22 -23.98
CA LEU A 102 5.31 -13.22 -22.96
C LEU A 102 6.60 -13.70 -22.30
N TYR A 103 6.54 -13.96 -20.99
CA TYR A 103 7.64 -14.48 -20.20
C TYR A 103 7.16 -15.59 -19.25
N ASP A 104 7.60 -16.84 -19.45
CA ASP A 104 7.08 -18.02 -18.75
C ASP A 104 7.95 -18.51 -17.58
N ARG A 105 9.07 -17.83 -17.31
CA ARG A 105 9.97 -18.15 -16.20
C ARG A 105 9.49 -17.55 -14.89
N ILE A 106 8.25 -17.87 -14.52
CA ILE A 106 7.60 -17.47 -13.26
C ILE A 106 8.39 -17.97 -12.04
N ASP A 107 9.19 -19.03 -12.21
CA ASP A 107 10.12 -19.56 -11.21
C ASP A 107 11.20 -18.55 -10.76
N ARG A 108 11.39 -17.45 -11.50
CA ARG A 108 12.31 -16.35 -11.11
C ARG A 108 11.83 -15.57 -9.88
N TRP A 109 10.55 -15.64 -9.54
CA TRP A 109 10.02 -15.05 -8.32
C TRP A 109 9.72 -16.15 -7.32
N SER A 110 10.41 -16.14 -6.18
CA SER A 110 10.26 -17.16 -5.13
C SER A 110 8.87 -17.19 -4.48
N ASP A 111 8.08 -16.15 -4.69
CA ASP A 111 6.75 -15.93 -4.12
C ASP A 111 5.64 -15.86 -5.18
N ALA A 112 5.91 -16.39 -6.38
CA ALA A 112 4.91 -16.56 -7.41
C ALA A 112 3.89 -17.66 -7.03
N PRO A 113 2.58 -17.41 -7.14
CA PRO A 113 1.57 -18.46 -6.97
C PRO A 113 1.75 -19.60 -7.98
N ASP A 114 1.59 -20.84 -7.51
CA ASP A 114 1.84 -22.08 -8.28
C ASP A 114 1.01 -22.21 -9.56
N HIS A 115 -0.17 -21.58 -9.61
CA HIS A 115 -1.08 -21.65 -10.75
C HIS A 115 -0.70 -20.69 -11.88
N LEU A 116 0.21 -19.73 -11.65
CA LEU A 116 0.67 -18.81 -12.68
C LEU A 116 1.59 -19.50 -13.68
N ALA A 117 1.42 -19.20 -14.95
CA ALA A 117 2.23 -19.78 -16.03
C ALA A 117 3.14 -18.76 -16.70
N PHE A 118 2.66 -17.54 -16.99
CA PHE A 118 3.48 -16.52 -17.64
C PHE A 118 2.98 -15.10 -17.39
N VAL A 119 3.88 -14.13 -17.55
CA VAL A 119 3.58 -12.71 -17.60
C VAL A 119 3.40 -12.32 -19.06
N ALA A 120 2.40 -11.50 -19.36
CA ALA A 120 2.23 -10.86 -20.67
C ALA A 120 2.42 -9.35 -20.53
N VAL A 121 3.20 -8.77 -21.42
CA VAL A 121 3.52 -7.34 -21.46
C VAL A 121 3.08 -6.78 -22.80
N ARG A 122 2.18 -5.79 -22.81
CA ARG A 122 1.71 -5.15 -24.04
C ARG A 122 2.72 -4.12 -24.52
N ILE A 123 3.00 -4.14 -25.82
CA ILE A 123 3.94 -3.22 -26.47
C ILE A 123 3.15 -2.35 -27.44
N ASP A 124 2.91 -1.10 -27.02
CA ASP A 124 2.17 -0.12 -27.82
C ASP A 124 3.10 0.57 -28.84
N ALA A 125 2.53 1.16 -29.89
CA ALA A 125 3.29 1.75 -31.00
C ALA A 125 4.25 2.87 -30.54
N GLU A 126 3.85 3.64 -29.54
CA GLU A 126 4.64 4.70 -28.92
C GLU A 126 5.88 4.15 -28.21
N ARG A 127 5.78 2.95 -27.63
CA ARG A 127 6.92 2.29 -26.96
C ARG A 127 7.96 1.79 -27.96
N ILE A 128 7.51 1.33 -29.13
CA ILE A 128 8.42 0.98 -30.24
C ILE A 128 9.13 2.23 -30.76
N ALA A 129 8.40 3.34 -30.88
CA ALA A 129 8.98 4.60 -31.33
C ALA A 129 10.05 5.15 -30.37
N ALA A 130 9.84 5.03 -29.05
CA ALA A 130 10.77 5.47 -28.02
C ALA A 130 12.08 4.65 -27.92
N LEU A 131 12.26 3.63 -28.76
CA LEU A 131 13.52 2.87 -28.89
C LEU A 131 14.46 3.48 -29.92
N ALA A 132 13.96 4.33 -30.81
CA ALA A 132 14.76 4.99 -31.83
C ALA A 132 15.42 6.23 -31.22
N ASP A 133 16.57 6.05 -30.57
CA ASP A 133 17.35 7.14 -29.94
C ASP A 133 17.66 8.28 -30.93
N ASP A 134 17.73 7.99 -32.23
CA ASP A 134 18.02 8.94 -33.32
C ASP A 134 16.76 9.62 -33.94
N ALA A 135 15.54 9.30 -33.48
CA ALA A 135 14.30 9.80 -34.09
C ALA A 135 13.17 10.08 -33.06
N PRO A 136 13.28 11.13 -32.23
CA PRO A 136 12.32 11.43 -31.15
C PRO A 136 10.89 11.74 -31.62
N ASP A 137 10.69 12.12 -32.89
CA ASP A 137 9.37 12.40 -33.48
C ASP A 137 8.77 11.21 -34.26
N LEU A 138 9.35 10.02 -34.14
CA LEU A 138 8.91 8.85 -34.89
C LEU A 138 7.48 8.44 -34.53
N ARG A 139 6.61 8.33 -35.54
CA ARG A 139 5.24 7.81 -35.37
C ARG A 139 4.97 6.69 -36.37
N LEU A 140 4.51 5.57 -35.84
CA LEU A 140 3.99 4.46 -36.61
C LEU A 140 2.49 4.64 -36.81
N THR A 141 2.03 4.50 -38.05
CA THR A 141 0.59 4.37 -38.35
C THR A 141 0.09 3.02 -37.83
N LYS A 142 -1.22 2.88 -37.60
CA LYS A 142 -1.83 1.60 -37.18
C LYS A 142 -1.43 0.43 -38.10
N SER A 143 -1.42 0.67 -39.41
CA SER A 143 -1.06 -0.36 -40.40
C SER A 143 0.43 -0.73 -40.37
N GLU A 144 1.32 0.22 -40.07
CA GLU A 144 2.75 -0.02 -39.92
C GLU A 144 3.05 -0.80 -38.64
N TYR A 145 2.42 -0.40 -37.53
CA TYR A 145 2.50 -1.10 -36.25
C TYR A 145 2.05 -2.56 -36.37
N LEU A 146 0.86 -2.81 -36.92
CA LEU A 146 0.34 -4.17 -37.07
C LEU A 146 1.23 -5.05 -37.97
N LEU A 147 1.76 -4.47 -39.06
CA LEU A 147 2.71 -5.19 -39.92
C LEU A 147 3.96 -5.58 -39.13
N LEU A 148 4.56 -4.63 -38.41
CA LEU A 148 5.75 -4.88 -37.60
C LEU A 148 5.49 -5.91 -36.50
N ALA A 149 4.35 -5.80 -35.81
CA ALA A 149 3.93 -6.72 -34.76
C ALA A 149 3.87 -8.17 -35.26
N HIS A 150 3.23 -8.43 -36.41
CA HIS A 150 3.19 -9.78 -36.98
C HIS A 150 4.56 -10.28 -37.41
N LEU A 151 5.41 -9.43 -38.00
CA LEU A 151 6.77 -9.82 -38.35
C LEU A 151 7.61 -10.18 -37.11
N MET A 152 7.40 -9.49 -35.98
CA MET A 152 8.08 -9.79 -34.71
C MET A 152 7.66 -11.14 -34.10
N THR A 153 6.47 -11.64 -34.41
CA THR A 153 6.06 -13.01 -34.02
C THR A 153 6.68 -14.11 -34.89
N GLY A 154 7.51 -13.74 -35.88
CA GLY A 154 8.18 -14.69 -36.77
C GLY A 154 7.45 -14.97 -38.09
N LEU A 155 6.33 -14.28 -38.38
CA LEU A 155 5.67 -14.42 -39.69
C LEU A 155 6.56 -13.86 -40.79
N ASP A 156 6.61 -14.56 -41.93
CA ASP A 156 7.15 -13.96 -43.15
C ASP A 156 6.24 -12.85 -43.70
N LEU A 157 6.80 -12.01 -44.56
CA LEU A 157 6.10 -10.86 -45.11
C LEU A 157 4.87 -11.23 -45.96
N LYS A 158 4.87 -12.40 -46.60
CA LYS A 158 3.77 -12.86 -47.46
C LYS A 158 2.56 -13.27 -46.61
N ASN A 159 2.80 -14.03 -45.55
CA ASN A 159 1.78 -14.45 -44.61
C ASN A 159 1.25 -13.27 -43.81
N ALA A 160 2.12 -12.35 -43.38
CA ALA A 160 1.70 -11.10 -42.73
C ALA A 160 0.83 -10.23 -43.67
N ALA A 161 1.16 -10.14 -44.96
CA ALA A 161 0.35 -9.39 -45.93
C ALA A 161 -1.05 -9.99 -46.13
N THR A 162 -1.12 -11.32 -46.23
CA THR A 162 -2.39 -12.05 -46.37
C THR A 162 -3.26 -11.87 -45.13
N LEU A 163 -2.67 -12.01 -43.94
CA LEU A 163 -3.37 -11.84 -42.67
C LEU A 163 -3.93 -10.43 -42.49
N LEU A 164 -3.22 -9.41 -42.97
CA LEU A 164 -3.65 -8.01 -42.93
C LEU A 164 -4.53 -7.59 -44.12
N GLY A 165 -4.94 -8.53 -44.98
CA GLY A 165 -5.81 -8.24 -46.12
C GLY A 165 -5.21 -7.32 -47.18
N ALA A 166 -3.88 -7.35 -47.36
CA ALA A 166 -3.15 -6.48 -48.28
C ALA A 166 -2.27 -7.25 -49.26
N SER A 167 -1.91 -6.64 -50.38
CA SER A 167 -0.96 -7.24 -51.32
C SER A 167 0.47 -7.25 -50.76
N TYR A 168 1.25 -8.25 -51.18
CA TYR A 168 2.67 -8.37 -50.81
C TYR A 168 3.46 -7.09 -51.16
N ASP A 169 3.27 -6.53 -52.34
CA ASP A 169 4.00 -5.33 -52.78
C ASP A 169 3.68 -4.10 -51.92
N THR A 170 2.44 -3.96 -51.46
CA THR A 170 2.04 -2.89 -50.54
C THR A 170 2.76 -3.03 -49.20
N LYS A 171 2.77 -4.23 -48.62
CA LYS A 171 3.45 -4.47 -47.34
C LYS A 171 4.97 -4.40 -47.46
N ARG A 172 5.54 -4.82 -48.60
CA ARG A 172 6.97 -4.64 -48.89
C ARG A 172 7.39 -3.17 -48.88
N LYS A 173 6.62 -2.30 -49.55
CA LYS A 173 6.86 -0.85 -49.51
C LYS A 173 6.72 -0.30 -48.08
N GLN A 174 5.74 -0.80 -47.32
CA GLN A 174 5.54 -0.40 -45.94
C GLN A 174 6.69 -0.81 -45.01
N VAL A 175 7.29 -1.99 -45.21
CA VAL A 175 8.52 -2.40 -44.49
C VAL A 175 9.69 -1.47 -44.82
N GLN A 176 9.84 -1.03 -46.08
CA GLN A 176 10.87 -0.06 -46.46
C GLN A 176 10.66 1.29 -45.76
N VAL A 177 9.41 1.76 -45.68
CA VAL A 177 9.09 2.99 -44.92
C VAL A 177 9.45 2.83 -43.43
N ILE A 178 9.17 1.68 -42.82
CA ILE A 178 9.52 1.42 -41.42
C ILE A 178 11.05 1.37 -41.23
N GLN A 179 11.76 0.74 -42.16
CA GLN A 179 13.23 0.68 -42.20
C GLN A 179 13.86 2.08 -42.27
N ASP A 180 13.35 2.92 -43.16
CA ASP A 180 13.82 4.30 -43.33
C ASP A 180 13.55 5.13 -42.06
N LYS A 181 12.35 4.97 -41.48
CA LYS A 181 11.99 5.64 -40.21
C LYS A 181 12.92 5.25 -39.06
N LEU A 182 13.27 3.97 -38.93
CA LEU A 182 14.10 3.45 -37.84
C LEU A 182 15.59 3.41 -38.16
N GLY A 183 16.02 3.91 -39.32
CA GLY A 183 17.44 3.96 -39.71
C GLY A 183 18.09 2.60 -40.00
N VAL A 184 17.31 1.55 -40.29
CA VAL A 184 17.82 0.18 -40.46
C VAL A 184 17.73 -0.30 -41.92
N LYS A 185 18.83 -0.84 -42.45
CA LYS A 185 18.95 -1.17 -43.89
C LYS A 185 18.26 -2.45 -44.36
N THR A 186 17.89 -3.36 -43.45
CA THR A 186 17.28 -4.65 -43.82
C THR A 186 16.21 -5.07 -42.82
N GLN A 187 15.26 -5.91 -43.26
CA GLN A 187 14.17 -6.41 -42.42
C GLN A 187 14.71 -7.27 -41.28
N THR A 188 15.68 -8.14 -41.58
CA THR A 188 16.31 -8.99 -40.56
C THR A 188 17.04 -8.17 -39.51
N ALA A 189 17.79 -7.13 -39.91
CA ALA A 189 18.45 -6.25 -38.95
C ALA A 189 17.43 -5.48 -38.09
N LEU A 190 16.34 -5.01 -38.70
CA LEU A 190 15.26 -4.29 -38.01
C LEU A 190 14.62 -5.18 -36.93
N LEU A 191 14.18 -6.38 -37.31
CA LEU A 191 13.52 -7.30 -36.38
C LEU A 191 14.46 -7.75 -35.26
N ARG A 192 15.73 -8.01 -35.58
CA ARG A 192 16.73 -8.41 -34.59
C ARG A 192 16.99 -7.30 -33.56
N ALA A 193 17.22 -6.06 -34.00
CA ALA A 193 17.48 -4.94 -33.12
C ALA A 193 16.28 -4.70 -32.18
N LEU A 194 15.07 -4.57 -32.76
CA LEU A 194 13.86 -4.38 -31.97
C LEU A 194 13.59 -5.52 -30.99
N SER A 195 13.78 -6.77 -31.41
CA SER A 195 13.56 -7.92 -30.52
C SER A 195 14.53 -7.90 -29.35
N VAL A 196 15.82 -7.61 -29.58
CA VAL A 196 16.83 -7.53 -28.51
C VAL A 196 16.54 -6.38 -27.55
N ASP A 197 16.30 -5.18 -28.07
CA ASP A 197 16.12 -3.98 -27.24
C ASP A 197 14.81 -4.02 -26.44
N LEU A 198 13.71 -4.47 -27.06
CA LEU A 198 12.44 -4.67 -26.36
C LEU A 198 12.58 -5.75 -25.29
N THR A 199 13.20 -6.88 -25.62
CA THR A 199 13.39 -7.96 -24.64
C THR A 199 14.24 -7.48 -23.47
N ALA A 200 15.36 -6.80 -23.71
CA ALA A 200 16.23 -6.28 -22.66
C ALA A 200 15.49 -5.27 -21.76
N ARG A 201 14.84 -4.26 -22.34
CA ARG A 201 14.11 -3.24 -21.55
C ARG A 201 12.94 -3.83 -20.76
N ILE A 202 12.19 -4.76 -21.36
CA ILE A 202 11.07 -5.41 -20.67
C ILE A 202 11.60 -6.28 -19.53
N LEU A 203 12.63 -7.11 -19.78
CA LEU A 203 13.22 -7.97 -18.74
C LEU A 203 13.81 -7.16 -17.58
N ASP A 204 14.50 -6.05 -17.85
CA ASP A 204 15.02 -5.15 -16.82
C ASP A 204 13.90 -4.56 -15.93
N GLU A 205 12.71 -4.34 -16.50
CA GLU A 205 11.56 -3.82 -15.76
C GLU A 205 10.77 -4.88 -15.02
N ILE A 206 10.61 -6.08 -15.59
CA ILE A 206 9.75 -7.11 -14.99
C ILE A 206 10.53 -7.96 -13.98
N LEU A 207 11.81 -8.25 -14.22
CA LEU A 207 12.58 -9.16 -13.35
C LEU A 207 12.81 -8.56 -11.95
N PRO A 208 12.76 -9.39 -10.90
CA PRO A 208 12.87 -8.91 -9.53
C PRO A 208 14.27 -8.32 -9.30
N THR A 209 14.33 -7.01 -9.07
CA THR A 209 15.53 -6.35 -8.53
C THR A 209 15.63 -6.73 -7.05
N GLN A 210 16.73 -7.36 -6.63
CA GLN A 210 16.92 -7.80 -5.24
C GLN A 210 16.55 -6.69 -4.23
N GLN A 211 15.77 -7.08 -3.21
CA GLN A 211 15.36 -6.33 -2.00
C GLN A 211 15.62 -4.82 -2.04
N ARG A 212 14.76 -4.08 -2.74
CA ARG A 212 14.60 -2.66 -2.40
C ARG A 212 13.70 -2.59 -1.18
N ASN A 213 14.22 -2.08 -0.07
CA ASN A 213 13.46 -1.58 1.07
C ASN A 213 12.60 -0.40 0.57
N PHE A 214 11.45 -0.71 -0.04
CA PHE A 214 10.63 0.24 -0.80
C PHE A 214 10.12 1.38 0.09
N GLU A 215 9.82 1.07 1.34
CA GLU A 215 9.45 1.99 2.41
C GLU A 215 10.62 2.91 2.78
N THR A 216 11.83 2.37 2.92
CA THR A 216 13.05 3.16 3.11
C THR A 216 13.32 4.10 1.95
N ALA A 217 13.18 3.63 0.71
CA ALA A 217 13.35 4.46 -0.48
C ALA A 217 12.29 5.58 -0.55
N LEU A 218 11.05 5.28 -0.17
CA LEU A 218 9.96 6.26 -0.18
C LEU A 218 10.16 7.33 0.90
N VAL A 219 10.46 6.96 2.14
CA VAL A 219 10.67 7.92 3.23
C VAL A 219 11.90 8.81 2.94
N LYS A 220 12.97 8.24 2.38
CA LYS A 220 14.15 9.02 1.96
C LYS A 220 13.84 9.98 0.81
N ARG A 221 12.98 9.59 -0.13
CA ARG A 221 12.54 10.49 -1.20
C ARG A 221 11.74 11.68 -0.67
N GLN A 222 10.86 11.45 0.30
CA GLN A 222 9.96 12.50 0.83
C GLN A 222 10.64 13.44 1.83
N PHE A 223 11.55 12.91 2.66
CA PHE A 223 12.14 13.66 3.78
C PHE A 223 13.65 13.88 3.64
N GLY A 224 14.32 13.23 2.70
CA GLY A 224 15.74 13.43 2.41
C GLY A 224 16.64 13.25 3.64
N LYS A 225 17.29 14.35 4.05
CA LYS A 225 18.21 14.40 5.20
C LYS A 225 17.50 14.50 6.54
N ASP A 226 16.22 14.83 6.55
CA ASP A 226 15.47 15.03 7.79
C ASP A 226 15.06 13.71 8.45
N VAL A 227 15.12 12.61 7.69
CA VAL A 227 14.93 11.25 8.21
C VAL A 227 16.26 10.52 8.28
N ILE A 228 16.52 9.88 9.42
CA ILE A 228 17.57 8.87 9.57
C ILE A 228 16.90 7.51 9.58
N VAL A 229 17.43 6.56 8.82
CA VAL A 229 16.90 5.19 8.75
C VAL A 229 18.00 4.27 9.27
N ASN A 230 17.71 3.59 10.37
CA ASN A 230 18.57 2.60 10.99
C ASN A 230 17.92 1.21 10.85
N MET A 231 18.72 0.21 10.49
CA MET A 231 18.32 -1.19 10.60
C MET A 231 19.01 -1.75 11.84
N VAL A 232 18.24 -2.21 12.81
CA VAL A 232 18.77 -2.68 14.09
C VAL A 232 18.40 -4.14 14.29
N THR A 233 19.40 -4.96 14.61
CA THR A 233 19.23 -6.36 14.95
C THR A 233 19.89 -6.60 16.31
N ILE A 234 19.12 -7.12 17.27
CA ILE A 234 19.61 -7.45 18.61
C ILE A 234 19.75 -8.97 18.72
N GLY A 235 20.98 -9.47 18.79
CA GLY A 235 21.27 -10.91 18.80
C GLY A 235 20.74 -11.61 17.54
N GLU A 236 20.10 -12.77 17.72
CA GLU A 236 19.38 -13.51 16.66
C GLU A 236 17.93 -13.03 16.48
N GLY A 237 17.65 -11.77 16.85
CA GLY A 237 16.33 -11.16 16.80
C GLY A 237 15.90 -10.74 15.39
N LEU A 238 14.69 -10.18 15.29
CA LEU A 238 14.20 -9.57 14.05
C LEU A 238 15.02 -8.32 13.73
N GLU A 239 15.32 -8.12 12.45
CA GLU A 239 15.83 -6.84 11.97
C GLU A 239 14.68 -5.81 11.99
N VAL A 240 14.87 -4.72 12.74
CA VAL A 240 13.86 -3.67 12.94
C VAL A 240 14.30 -2.39 12.24
N PRO A 241 13.56 -1.92 11.21
CA PRO A 241 13.76 -0.60 10.63
C PRO A 241 13.26 0.47 11.61
N VAL A 242 14.12 1.40 11.98
CA VAL A 242 13.78 2.57 12.82
C VAL A 242 14.03 3.83 12.02
N TRP A 243 12.97 4.61 11.82
CA TRP A 243 13.05 5.94 11.22
C TRP A 243 13.05 7.00 12.31
N GLU A 244 13.99 7.92 12.24
CA GLU A 244 14.16 8.96 13.24
C GLU A 244 14.05 10.34 12.63
N PHE A 245 13.28 11.19 13.32
CA PHE A 245 13.10 12.60 13.02
C PHE A 245 13.41 13.47 14.25
N GLY A 246 13.89 14.69 14.01
CA GLY A 246 14.20 15.64 15.08
C GLY A 246 15.61 15.50 15.64
N ALA A 247 15.77 15.82 16.93
CA ALA A 247 17.06 15.89 17.58
C ALA A 247 17.60 14.48 17.90
N ARG A 248 18.79 14.13 17.39
CA ARG A 248 19.40 12.78 17.57
C ARG A 248 19.56 12.34 19.03
N ARG A 249 19.81 13.29 19.93
CA ARG A 249 19.92 13.06 21.39
C ARG A 249 18.77 13.73 22.15
N GLY A 250 17.67 13.98 21.43
CA GLY A 250 16.46 14.51 22.01
C GLY A 250 15.73 13.47 22.86
N ARG A 251 14.74 13.93 23.60
CA ARG A 251 13.87 13.07 24.39
C ARG A 251 13.16 12.05 23.48
N PRO A 252 13.22 10.75 23.79
CA PRO A 252 12.70 9.72 22.89
C PRO A 252 11.17 9.67 22.88
N VAL A 253 10.59 9.72 21.69
CA VAL A 253 9.16 9.56 21.43
C VAL A 253 8.98 8.43 20.44
N LEU A 254 8.30 7.35 20.84
CA LEU A 254 7.97 6.23 19.95
C LEU A 254 6.55 6.40 19.43
N TYR A 255 6.40 6.51 18.10
CA TYR A 255 5.11 6.70 17.45
C TYR A 255 4.59 5.43 16.80
N PHE A 256 3.41 5.00 17.28
CA PHE A 256 2.60 3.93 16.74
C PHE A 256 1.58 4.53 15.77
N HIS A 257 1.94 4.52 14.49
CA HIS A 257 1.22 5.21 13.41
C HIS A 257 -0.19 4.65 13.12
N SER A 258 -1.04 5.40 12.41
CA SER A 258 -2.33 4.87 11.90
C SER A 258 -2.16 3.88 10.75
N MET A 259 -3.25 3.28 10.26
CA MET A 259 -3.21 2.34 9.12
C MET A 259 -2.95 3.02 7.77
N LEU A 260 -3.18 4.33 7.67
CA LEU A 260 -3.10 5.06 6.39
C LEU A 260 -1.66 5.28 5.94
N ALA A 261 -0.78 5.65 6.86
CA ALA A 261 0.62 5.90 6.58
C ALA A 261 1.47 5.72 7.84
N PRO A 262 2.75 5.36 7.68
CA PRO A 262 3.68 5.26 8.79
C PRO A 262 4.18 6.62 9.33
N ILE A 263 3.57 7.74 8.96
CA ILE A 263 4.09 9.07 9.29
C ILE A 263 2.96 10.09 9.43
N ALA A 264 3.17 11.09 10.29
CA ALA A 264 2.37 12.31 10.29
C ALA A 264 2.87 13.28 9.21
N PHE A 265 1.96 13.84 8.44
CA PHE A 265 2.31 14.76 7.37
C PHE A 265 2.21 16.20 7.87
N HIS A 266 3.32 16.72 8.40
CA HIS A 266 3.42 18.13 8.76
C HIS A 266 4.64 18.76 8.09
N PRO A 267 4.50 19.86 7.32
CA PRO A 267 5.61 20.48 6.58
C PRO A 267 6.80 20.86 7.47
N GLU A 268 6.52 21.24 8.72
CA GLU A 268 7.54 21.65 9.69
C GLU A 268 7.88 20.57 10.72
N MET A 269 7.48 19.30 10.51
CA MET A 269 7.67 18.22 11.48
C MET A 269 9.09 18.19 12.06
N SER A 270 10.09 18.11 11.19
CA SER A 270 11.49 17.99 11.58
C SER A 270 12.02 19.22 12.30
N SER A 271 11.58 20.42 11.90
CA SER A 271 12.03 21.68 12.51
C SER A 271 11.40 21.86 13.90
N CYS A 272 10.11 21.54 14.07
CA CYS A 272 9.42 21.53 15.35
C CYS A 272 10.08 20.56 16.35
N LEU A 273 10.31 19.31 15.93
CA LEU A 273 10.95 18.31 16.78
C LEU A 273 12.37 18.72 17.20
N ASN A 274 13.17 19.28 16.29
CA ASN A 274 14.51 19.78 16.62
C ASN A 274 14.47 20.94 17.62
N LYS A 275 13.58 21.92 17.42
CA LYS A 275 13.44 23.07 18.34
C LYS A 275 13.07 22.64 19.75
N LEU A 276 12.23 21.61 19.88
CA LEU A 276 11.77 21.07 21.16
C LEU A 276 12.71 20.02 21.76
N GLY A 277 13.82 19.68 21.07
CA GLY A 277 14.73 18.64 21.52
C GLY A 277 14.06 17.26 21.63
N LEU A 278 13.15 16.93 20.71
CA LEU A 278 12.45 15.65 20.64
C LEU A 278 13.06 14.76 19.55
N ARG A 279 13.10 13.45 19.83
CA ARG A 279 13.52 12.40 18.90
C ARG A 279 12.32 11.51 18.60
N LEU A 280 11.64 11.78 17.49
CA LEU A 280 10.50 10.97 17.06
C LEU A 280 11.01 9.73 16.32
N MET A 281 10.73 8.55 16.87
CA MET A 281 11.10 7.25 16.33
C MET A 281 9.86 6.54 15.83
N ILE A 282 9.96 5.98 14.64
CA ILE A 282 8.86 5.33 13.94
C ILE A 282 9.38 3.99 13.42
N VAL A 283 8.63 2.93 13.71
CA VAL A 283 8.85 1.64 13.06
C VAL A 283 7.73 1.42 12.05
N PRO A 284 8.03 1.32 10.74
CA PRO A 284 7.03 1.17 9.69
C PRO A 284 6.47 -0.25 9.67
N ARG A 285 5.65 -0.57 10.68
CA ARG A 285 5.21 -1.95 11.01
C ARG A 285 4.49 -2.66 9.86
N HIS A 286 3.95 -1.90 8.90
CA HIS A 286 3.37 -2.44 7.67
C HIS A 286 4.33 -3.34 6.87
N PHE A 287 5.63 -3.08 6.95
CA PHE A 287 6.65 -3.76 6.17
C PHE A 287 7.50 -4.73 7.01
N MET A 288 7.08 -4.98 8.26
CA MET A 288 7.74 -5.98 9.10
C MET A 288 7.25 -7.39 8.71
N GLY A 289 8.17 -8.19 8.18
CA GLY A 289 7.92 -9.57 7.78
C GLY A 289 8.24 -10.58 8.89
N PHE A 290 7.66 -11.77 8.76
CA PHE A 290 7.98 -12.93 9.57
C PHE A 290 8.16 -14.14 8.67
N ASP A 291 9.16 -14.97 8.97
CA ASP A 291 9.27 -16.27 8.33
C ASP A 291 8.18 -17.22 8.84
N GLY A 292 7.48 -17.87 7.91
CA GLY A 292 6.45 -18.86 8.19
C GLY A 292 5.04 -18.30 8.46
N LEU A 293 4.07 -19.21 8.52
CA LEU A 293 2.67 -18.91 8.82
C LEU A 293 2.46 -18.79 10.33
N LEU A 294 2.48 -17.56 10.85
CA LEU A 294 2.15 -17.25 12.24
C LEU A 294 0.69 -16.77 12.37
N ASP A 295 0.12 -16.82 13.56
CA ASP A 295 -1.12 -16.09 13.87
C ASP A 295 -0.82 -14.62 14.22
N ALA A 296 -1.85 -13.76 14.17
CA ALA A 296 -1.70 -12.32 14.40
C ALA A 296 -1.23 -11.96 15.81
N GLU A 297 -1.63 -12.74 16.83
CA GLU A 297 -1.23 -12.48 18.22
C GLU A 297 0.24 -12.82 18.43
N THR A 298 0.70 -13.94 17.86
CA THR A 298 2.11 -14.34 17.89
C THR A 298 2.99 -13.33 17.15
N ARG A 299 2.54 -12.79 16.01
CA ARG A 299 3.24 -11.70 15.32
C ARG A 299 3.31 -10.43 16.17
N LEU A 300 2.19 -10.01 16.75
CA LEU A 300 2.15 -8.86 17.65
C LEU A 300 3.16 -8.98 18.79
N ARG A 301 3.18 -10.12 19.50
CA ARG A 301 4.12 -10.36 20.61
C ARG A 301 5.58 -10.32 20.15
N LYS A 302 5.91 -10.98 19.03
CA LYS A 302 7.27 -10.98 18.50
C LYS A 302 7.72 -9.59 18.05
N LEU A 303 6.86 -8.84 17.35
CA LEU A 303 7.16 -7.49 16.88
C LEU A 303 7.38 -6.54 18.05
N THR A 304 6.47 -6.54 19.03
CA THR A 304 6.57 -5.64 20.19
C THR A 304 7.74 -6.01 21.10
N ARG A 305 8.13 -7.29 21.17
CA ARG A 305 9.37 -7.68 21.85
C ARG A 305 10.62 -7.18 21.13
N ALA A 306 10.72 -7.41 19.81
CA ALA A 306 11.85 -6.92 19.04
C ALA A 306 11.95 -5.38 19.08
N LEU A 307 10.81 -4.70 19.08
CA LEU A 307 10.72 -3.25 19.25
C LEU A 307 11.23 -2.83 20.63
N ALA A 308 10.85 -3.53 21.69
CA ALA A 308 11.32 -3.22 23.05
C ALA A 308 12.83 -3.36 23.17
N ASP A 309 13.39 -4.48 22.70
CA ASP A 309 14.84 -4.72 22.70
C ASP A 309 15.59 -3.66 21.85
N THR A 310 15.00 -3.25 20.73
CA THR A 310 15.56 -2.18 19.87
C THR A 310 15.54 -0.81 20.56
N MET A 311 14.45 -0.46 21.24
CA MET A 311 14.33 0.83 21.92
C MET A 311 15.20 0.90 23.17
N ASP A 312 15.32 -0.19 23.94
CA ASP A 312 16.24 -0.28 25.08
C ASP A 312 17.70 -0.09 24.63
N TYR A 313 18.06 -0.59 23.44
CA TYR A 313 19.38 -0.36 22.86
C TYR A 313 19.58 1.09 22.35
N LEU A 314 18.56 1.69 21.75
CA LEU A 314 18.68 3.01 21.11
C LEU A 314 18.49 4.19 22.07
N THR A 315 17.99 3.98 23.29
CA THR A 315 17.60 5.05 24.20
C THR A 315 18.04 4.81 25.63
N ASP A 316 18.47 5.88 26.30
CA ASP A 316 18.89 5.85 27.72
C ASP A 316 17.81 6.35 28.69
N GLU A 317 16.65 6.76 28.17
CA GLU A 317 15.53 7.31 28.93
C GLU A 317 14.21 6.60 28.55
N PRO A 318 13.30 6.35 29.51
CA PRO A 318 12.00 5.77 29.20
C PRO A 318 11.22 6.58 28.17
N LEU A 319 10.61 5.88 27.21
CA LEU A 319 9.92 6.40 26.05
C LEU A 319 8.63 7.15 26.43
N ILE A 320 8.35 8.24 25.73
CA ILE A 320 6.96 8.67 25.53
C ILE A 320 6.41 7.90 24.35
N CYS A 321 5.31 7.18 24.54
CA CYS A 321 4.66 6.46 23.45
C CYS A 321 3.44 7.25 22.96
N LEU A 322 3.37 7.53 21.65
CA LEU A 322 2.23 8.16 21.00
C LEU A 322 1.56 7.14 20.07
N GLY A 323 0.28 6.87 20.25
CA GLY A 323 -0.49 5.95 19.41
C GLY A 323 -1.64 6.67 18.74
N GLU A 324 -1.74 6.53 17.42
CA GLU A 324 -2.83 7.14 16.64
C GLU A 324 -3.71 6.04 16.04
N SER A 325 -5.02 6.11 16.29
CA SER A 325 -6.02 5.23 15.66
C SER A 325 -5.60 3.75 15.74
N ALA A 326 -5.39 3.08 14.60
CA ALA A 326 -4.95 1.69 14.54
C ALA A 326 -3.63 1.39 15.29
N GLY A 327 -2.80 2.40 15.58
CA GLY A 327 -1.60 2.26 16.41
C GLY A 327 -1.90 2.11 17.91
N VAL A 328 -3.07 2.52 18.41
CA VAL A 328 -3.42 2.46 19.84
C VAL A 328 -3.40 1.04 20.40
N PRO A 329 -4.02 0.01 19.78
CA PRO A 329 -3.94 -1.36 20.26
C PRO A 329 -2.52 -1.93 20.33
N TRP A 330 -1.65 -1.53 19.38
CA TRP A 330 -0.23 -1.92 19.37
C TRP A 330 0.53 -1.28 20.51
N LEU A 331 0.34 0.02 20.71
CA LEU A 331 0.92 0.77 21.81
C LEU A 331 0.49 0.18 23.16
N ALA A 332 -0.82 -0.02 23.35
CA ALA A 332 -1.37 -0.56 24.59
C ALA A 332 -0.72 -1.91 24.95
N HIS A 333 -0.57 -2.79 23.95
CA HIS A 333 0.12 -4.06 24.13
C HIS A 333 1.61 -3.87 24.48
N PHE A 334 2.31 -3.00 23.75
CA PHE A 334 3.73 -2.71 24.00
C PHE A 334 3.96 -2.16 25.41
N ALA A 335 3.23 -1.11 25.81
CA ALA A 335 3.41 -0.45 27.10
C ALA A 335 3.06 -1.38 28.28
N ARG A 336 2.01 -2.21 28.14
CA ARG A 336 1.65 -3.22 29.15
C ARG A 336 2.79 -4.20 29.44
N HIS A 337 3.50 -4.64 28.40
CA HIS A 337 4.53 -5.68 28.53
C HIS A 337 5.93 -5.11 28.78
N ASN A 338 6.09 -3.79 28.72
CA ASN A 338 7.37 -3.10 28.90
C ASN A 338 7.20 -1.86 29.80
N PRO A 339 6.67 -2.00 31.04
CA PRO A 339 6.34 -0.86 31.89
C PRO A 339 7.54 0.02 32.24
N ASP A 340 8.74 -0.57 32.38
CA ASP A 340 9.96 0.17 32.70
C ASP A 340 10.50 1.02 31.52
N LEU A 341 10.10 0.67 30.28
CA LEU A 341 10.52 1.38 29.07
C LEU A 341 9.60 2.55 28.72
N VAL A 342 8.46 2.73 29.40
CA VAL A 342 7.45 3.73 29.01
C VAL A 342 7.16 4.69 30.15
N SER A 343 7.50 5.97 29.96
CA SER A 343 7.20 7.02 30.94
C SER A 343 5.80 7.59 30.82
N HIS A 344 5.25 7.66 29.61
CA HIS A 344 3.93 8.24 29.35
C HIS A 344 3.32 7.70 28.07
N VAL A 345 1.99 7.63 28.02
CA VAL A 345 1.22 7.21 26.86
C VAL A 345 0.28 8.33 26.41
N ILE A 346 0.32 8.67 25.12
CA ILE A 346 -0.59 9.60 24.47
C ILE A 346 -1.38 8.85 23.40
N LEU A 347 -2.70 8.95 23.45
CA LEU A 347 -3.62 8.25 22.55
C LEU A 347 -4.39 9.29 21.73
N ALA A 348 -4.16 9.31 20.41
CA ALA A 348 -4.80 10.20 19.46
C ALA A 348 -5.84 9.43 18.64
N ALA A 349 -7.04 10.01 18.45
CA ALA A 349 -8.11 9.41 17.64
C ALA A 349 -8.34 7.93 17.99
N THR A 350 -8.51 7.67 19.29
CA THR A 350 -8.54 6.30 19.83
C THR A 350 -9.66 5.51 19.17
N PRO A 351 -9.39 4.29 18.64
CA PRO A 351 -10.42 3.51 17.98
C PRO A 351 -11.49 3.10 19.00
N GLN A 352 -12.71 2.90 18.53
CA GLN A 352 -13.78 2.37 19.39
C GLN A 352 -13.43 0.95 19.87
N PRO A 353 -13.66 0.61 21.16
CA PRO A 353 -13.39 -0.73 21.65
C PRO A 353 -14.33 -1.76 21.02
N ALA A 354 -13.80 -2.97 20.75
CA ALA A 354 -14.64 -4.09 20.36
C ALA A 354 -15.63 -4.42 21.50
N ALA A 355 -16.90 -4.05 21.32
CA ALA A 355 -17.88 -4.02 22.40
C ALA A 355 -17.93 -5.30 23.26
N ALA A 356 -17.95 -5.09 24.58
CA ALA A 356 -18.66 -5.89 25.56
C ALA A 356 -19.53 -4.93 26.41
N HIS A 357 -20.46 -4.21 25.78
CA HIS A 357 -21.51 -3.48 26.50
C HIS A 357 -22.90 -3.85 25.95
N PRO A 358 -23.94 -3.86 26.81
CA PRO A 358 -25.31 -4.19 26.41
C PRO A 358 -25.79 -3.20 25.35
N MET A 359 -26.77 -3.63 24.55
CA MET A 359 -27.52 -2.85 23.55
C MET A 359 -27.47 -1.33 23.75
N PRO A 360 -27.14 -0.52 22.72
CA PRO A 360 -27.20 0.93 22.83
C PRO A 360 -28.61 1.38 23.21
N GLU A 361 -28.67 2.49 23.95
CA GLU A 361 -29.88 3.31 24.13
C GLU A 361 -30.61 3.50 22.77
N PRO A 362 -31.95 3.61 22.74
CA PRO A 362 -32.76 3.50 21.52
C PRO A 362 -32.43 4.48 20.38
N ASP A 363 -31.69 5.56 20.65
CA ASP A 363 -31.43 6.66 19.70
C ASP A 363 -30.09 6.62 18.98
N HIS A 364 -29.17 5.69 19.31
CA HIS A 364 -27.86 5.63 18.65
C HIS A 364 -27.78 4.55 17.58
N ALA A 365 -28.01 4.94 16.32
CA ALA A 365 -27.76 4.07 15.17
C ALA A 365 -26.25 3.68 15.14
N PRO A 366 -25.91 2.38 14.96
CA PRO A 366 -24.52 1.95 14.93
C PRO A 366 -23.78 2.61 13.75
N THR A 367 -22.55 3.06 13.99
CA THR A 367 -21.71 3.59 12.92
C THR A 367 -21.36 2.50 11.91
N LEU A 368 -21.03 2.89 10.67
CA LEU A 368 -20.51 1.96 9.66
C LEU A 368 -19.31 1.15 10.19
N PHE A 369 -18.47 1.77 11.02
CA PHE A 369 -17.31 1.13 11.61
C PHE A 369 -17.68 0.07 12.67
N VAL A 370 -18.72 0.33 13.49
CA VAL A 370 -19.28 -0.68 14.42
C VAL A 370 -19.80 -1.88 13.66
N GLU A 371 -20.56 -1.65 12.59
CA GLU A 371 -21.15 -2.74 11.82
C GLU A 371 -20.09 -3.58 11.11
N ILE A 372 -19.11 -2.93 10.48
CA ILE A 372 -17.96 -3.60 9.86
C ILE A 372 -17.16 -4.37 10.92
N SER A 373 -16.83 -3.76 12.06
CA SER A 373 -16.12 -4.42 13.17
C SER A 373 -16.86 -5.65 13.71
N ASN A 374 -18.18 -5.57 13.85
CA ASN A 374 -19.01 -6.71 14.25
C ASN A 374 -18.97 -7.86 13.25
N ARG A 375 -18.97 -7.55 11.94
CA ARG A 375 -18.86 -8.57 10.88
C ARG A 375 -17.45 -9.16 10.81
N LEU A 376 -16.41 -8.34 10.91
CA LEU A 376 -15.00 -8.76 10.94
C LEU A 376 -14.73 -9.76 12.06
N ARG A 377 -15.36 -9.59 13.24
CA ARG A 377 -15.23 -10.52 14.38
C ARG A 377 -15.84 -11.90 14.16
N ARG A 378 -16.82 -12.03 13.26
CA ARG A 378 -17.61 -13.26 13.08
C ARG A 378 -17.13 -14.13 11.92
N ASP A 379 -16.39 -13.57 10.97
CA ASP A 379 -15.94 -14.31 9.79
C ASP A 379 -14.60 -13.78 9.25
N ALA A 380 -13.55 -14.61 9.37
CA ALA A 380 -12.21 -14.29 8.87
C ALA A 380 -12.18 -14.04 7.35
N ARG A 381 -13.14 -14.58 6.60
CA ARG A 381 -13.26 -14.34 5.14
C ARG A 381 -13.69 -12.90 4.84
N VAL A 382 -14.44 -12.26 5.73
CA VAL A 382 -14.84 -10.85 5.61
C VAL A 382 -13.62 -9.93 5.77
N ILE A 383 -12.68 -10.26 6.65
CA ILE A 383 -11.41 -9.53 6.79
C ILE A 383 -10.61 -9.59 5.48
N ALA A 384 -10.48 -10.79 4.90
CA ALA A 384 -9.76 -10.97 3.64
C ALA A 384 -10.44 -10.27 2.45
N GLY A 385 -11.77 -10.30 2.37
CA GLY A 385 -12.55 -9.59 1.35
C GLY A 385 -12.43 -8.06 1.46
N LEU A 386 -12.63 -7.51 2.65
CA LEU A 386 -12.53 -6.05 2.87
C LEU A 386 -11.12 -5.53 2.68
N THR A 387 -10.11 -6.30 3.07
CA THR A 387 -8.70 -5.94 2.81
C THR A 387 -8.41 -5.84 1.31
N ARG A 388 -9.00 -6.72 0.49
CA ARG A 388 -8.87 -6.63 -0.98
C ARG A 388 -9.48 -5.36 -1.53
N VAL A 389 -10.70 -5.01 -1.09
CA VAL A 389 -11.39 -3.79 -1.53
C VAL A 389 -10.59 -2.55 -1.11
N TYR A 390 -10.15 -2.49 0.15
CA TYR A 390 -9.30 -1.42 0.66
C TYR A 390 -8.02 -1.26 -0.18
N ASN A 391 -7.30 -2.35 -0.45
CA ASN A 391 -6.08 -2.30 -1.24
C ASN A 391 -6.33 -1.87 -2.69
N ALA A 392 -7.43 -2.32 -3.31
CA ALA A 392 -7.80 -1.91 -4.67
C ALA A 392 -8.06 -0.40 -4.75
N ILE A 393 -8.79 0.15 -3.79
CA ILE A 393 -9.08 1.59 -3.68
C ILE A 393 -7.79 2.38 -3.43
N SER A 394 -6.96 1.95 -2.47
CA SER A 394 -5.74 2.63 -2.06
C SER A 394 -4.66 2.72 -3.16
N ARG A 395 -4.70 1.83 -4.17
CA ARG A 395 -3.77 1.87 -5.32
C ARG A 395 -4.02 3.02 -6.29
N VAL A 396 -5.26 3.52 -6.34
CA VAL A 396 -5.70 4.54 -7.30
C VAL A 396 -5.98 5.84 -6.54
N PRO A 397 -5.13 6.88 -6.67
CA PRO A 397 -5.23 8.13 -5.90
C PRO A 397 -6.62 8.76 -5.89
N MET A 398 -7.27 8.83 -7.06
CA MET A 398 -8.62 9.38 -7.19
C MET A 398 -9.66 8.57 -6.38
N PHE A 399 -9.57 7.23 -6.39
CA PHE A 399 -10.49 6.39 -5.62
C PHE A 399 -10.19 6.46 -4.13
N ALA A 400 -8.90 6.47 -3.74
CA ALA A 400 -8.49 6.66 -2.36
C ALA A 400 -9.01 7.99 -1.79
N GLN A 401 -8.84 9.09 -2.54
CA GLN A 401 -9.34 10.41 -2.14
C GLN A 401 -10.86 10.41 -1.96
N LYS A 402 -11.61 9.87 -2.93
CA LYS A 402 -13.08 9.79 -2.84
C LYS A 402 -13.55 8.92 -1.69
N ALA A 403 -12.92 7.77 -1.48
CA ALA A 403 -13.28 6.84 -0.40
C ALA A 403 -13.01 7.46 0.98
N LEU A 404 -11.84 8.11 1.16
CA LEU A 404 -11.53 8.82 2.41
C LEU A 404 -12.45 10.02 2.60
N ALA A 405 -12.67 10.85 1.58
CA ALA A 405 -13.62 11.97 1.68
C ALA A 405 -15.03 11.50 2.06
N HIS A 406 -15.49 10.36 1.52
CA HIS A 406 -16.75 9.77 1.94
C HIS A 406 -16.70 9.30 3.41
N MET A 407 -15.63 8.60 3.80
CA MET A 407 -15.43 8.09 5.15
C MET A 407 -15.48 9.22 6.20
N TYR A 408 -14.87 10.36 5.90
CA TYR A 408 -14.79 11.52 6.78
C TYR A 408 -15.83 12.62 6.50
N ARG A 409 -16.86 12.35 5.69
CA ARG A 409 -17.85 13.35 5.21
C ARG A 409 -18.59 14.13 6.29
N LYS A 410 -18.56 13.66 7.54
CA LYS A 410 -19.21 14.31 8.70
C LYS A 410 -18.25 15.18 9.53
N SER A 411 -16.96 15.24 9.18
CA SER A 411 -15.98 16.14 9.79
C SER A 411 -15.45 17.13 8.76
N PRO A 412 -15.88 18.40 8.80
CA PRO A 412 -15.24 19.48 8.05
C PRO A 412 -13.72 19.56 8.25
N ALA A 413 -13.23 19.33 9.47
CA ALA A 413 -11.79 19.38 9.77
C ALA A 413 -11.00 18.27 9.05
N ASP A 414 -11.50 17.03 9.05
CA ASP A 414 -10.86 15.93 8.31
C ASP A 414 -10.92 16.14 6.80
N LEU A 415 -12.04 16.66 6.27
CA LEU A 415 -12.16 16.95 4.84
C LEU A 415 -11.14 18.00 4.39
N ALA A 416 -10.97 19.08 5.14
CA ALA A 416 -9.97 20.11 4.86
C ALA A 416 -8.54 19.55 4.94
N CYS A 417 -8.26 18.76 5.99
CA CYS A 417 -6.97 18.10 6.15
C CYS A 417 -6.67 17.16 4.97
N LEU A 418 -7.63 16.34 4.55
CA LEU A 418 -7.47 15.43 3.40
C LEU A 418 -7.24 16.19 2.11
N GLU A 419 -7.97 17.28 1.87
CA GLU A 419 -7.75 18.10 0.68
C GLU A 419 -6.28 18.54 0.59
N ASP A 420 -5.72 19.05 1.69
CA ASP A 420 -4.32 19.45 1.76
C ASP A 420 -3.36 18.26 1.58
N LEU A 421 -3.65 17.11 2.21
CA LEU A 421 -2.83 15.90 2.07
C LEU A 421 -2.80 15.35 0.64
N PHE A 422 -3.90 15.48 -0.10
CA PHE A 422 -4.00 15.04 -1.49
C PHE A 422 -3.47 16.06 -2.51
N ARG A 423 -3.20 17.31 -2.11
CA ARG A 423 -2.47 18.28 -2.96
C ARG A 423 -1.01 17.86 -3.19
N HIS A 424 -0.45 17.06 -2.28
CA HIS A 424 0.89 16.49 -2.42
C HIS A 424 0.82 14.97 -2.68
N PRO A 425 1.75 14.39 -3.47
CA PRO A 425 1.70 12.96 -3.77
C PRO A 425 2.04 12.06 -2.56
N HIS A 426 2.43 12.64 -1.41
CA HIS A 426 3.03 11.90 -0.31
C HIS A 426 2.09 10.84 0.29
N LEU A 427 0.85 11.21 0.63
CA LEU A 427 -0.13 10.26 1.17
C LEU A 427 -0.48 9.18 0.12
N CYS A 428 -0.70 9.59 -1.13
CA CYS A 428 -1.00 8.67 -2.23
C CYS A 428 0.10 7.62 -2.44
N ASP A 429 1.36 8.03 -2.35
CA ASP A 429 2.51 7.14 -2.48
C ASP A 429 2.54 6.10 -1.36
N TRP A 430 2.22 6.48 -0.12
CA TRP A 430 2.15 5.57 1.02
C TRP A 430 0.99 4.59 0.89
N LEU A 431 -0.22 5.08 0.60
CA LEU A 431 -1.40 4.23 0.41
C LEU A 431 -1.15 3.17 -0.68
N ARG A 432 -0.54 3.59 -1.80
CA ARG A 432 -0.17 2.68 -2.88
C ARG A 432 0.92 1.70 -2.46
N LEU A 433 1.95 2.15 -1.76
CA LEU A 433 3.05 1.29 -1.32
C LEU A 433 2.55 0.21 -0.35
N ILE A 434 1.76 0.59 0.65
CA ILE A 434 1.16 -0.32 1.63
C ILE A 434 0.27 -1.34 0.89
N ALA A 435 -0.63 -0.88 0.02
CA ALA A 435 -1.52 -1.76 -0.74
C ALA A 435 -0.79 -2.77 -1.65
N ASN A 436 0.45 -2.47 -2.06
CA ASN A 436 1.24 -3.33 -2.94
C ASN A 436 2.19 -4.26 -2.18
N HIS A 437 2.72 -3.84 -1.04
CA HIS A 437 3.84 -4.54 -0.38
C HIS A 437 3.56 -4.96 1.09
N ALA A 438 2.47 -4.50 1.71
CA ALA A 438 2.17 -4.75 3.14
C ALA A 438 0.98 -5.71 3.34
N THR A 439 1.01 -6.87 2.68
CA THR A 439 -0.19 -7.73 2.52
C THR A 439 -0.71 -8.36 3.82
N LEU A 440 0.16 -8.84 4.71
CA LEU A 440 -0.25 -9.42 5.99
C LEU A 440 -0.57 -8.33 7.03
N ALA A 441 0.06 -7.17 6.89
CA ALA A 441 -0.09 -6.09 7.85
C ALA A 441 -1.53 -5.59 7.93
N SER A 442 -2.24 -5.39 6.80
CA SER A 442 -3.63 -4.92 6.86
C SER A 442 -4.57 -5.89 7.59
N VAL A 443 -4.34 -7.20 7.47
CA VAL A 443 -5.10 -8.23 8.20
C VAL A 443 -4.77 -8.18 9.69
N ASP A 444 -3.49 -8.03 10.03
CA ASP A 444 -3.04 -7.90 11.41
C ASP A 444 -3.56 -6.62 12.08
N GLU A 445 -3.54 -5.49 11.37
CA GLU A 445 -4.11 -4.21 11.82
C GLU A 445 -5.58 -4.38 12.19
N LEU A 446 -6.38 -4.96 11.27
CA LEU A 446 -7.80 -5.20 11.51
C LEU A 446 -8.02 -6.20 12.64
N THR A 447 -7.21 -7.25 12.73
CA THR A 447 -7.31 -8.25 13.81
C THR A 447 -6.98 -7.62 15.16
N ASN A 448 -5.94 -6.79 15.22
CA ASN A 448 -5.51 -6.11 16.45
C ASN A 448 -6.49 -5.04 16.91
N LEU A 449 -7.16 -4.34 16.00
CA LEU A 449 -8.26 -3.42 16.31
C LEU A 449 -9.44 -4.13 17.02
N GLN A 450 -9.67 -5.42 16.72
CA GLN A 450 -10.73 -6.20 17.36
C GLN A 450 -10.34 -6.83 18.70
N ARG A 451 -9.06 -6.77 19.10
CA ARG A 451 -8.60 -7.27 20.41
C ARG A 451 -9.24 -6.46 21.53
N ASN A 452 -9.30 -7.06 22.73
CA ASN A 452 -9.66 -6.34 23.95
C ASN A 452 -8.48 -5.48 24.45
N TRP A 453 -8.02 -4.54 23.60
CA TRP A 453 -6.97 -3.58 23.94
C TRP A 453 -7.32 -2.64 25.10
N PRO A 454 -8.58 -2.34 25.46
CA PRO A 454 -8.87 -1.57 26.67
C PRO A 454 -8.40 -2.30 27.94
N LYS A 455 -8.38 -3.64 27.95
CA LYS A 455 -7.79 -4.43 29.05
C LYS A 455 -6.28 -4.22 29.17
N ASP A 456 -5.60 -3.94 28.05
CA ASP A 456 -4.18 -3.62 28.07
C ASP A 456 -3.95 -2.21 28.63
N LEU A 457 -4.79 -1.24 28.26
CA LEU A 457 -4.74 0.12 28.81
C LEU A 457 -5.00 0.18 30.32
N ARG A 458 -5.97 -0.57 30.84
CA ARG A 458 -6.25 -0.61 32.29
C ARG A 458 -5.11 -1.21 33.13
N ALA A 459 -4.17 -1.91 32.49
CA ALA A 459 -3.02 -2.51 33.15
C ALA A 459 -1.76 -1.62 33.13
N LEU A 460 -1.84 -0.42 32.53
CA LEU A 460 -0.72 0.50 32.48
C LEU A 460 -0.44 1.13 33.84
N GLN A 461 0.84 1.41 34.09
CA GLN A 461 1.34 2.01 35.33
C GLN A 461 1.87 3.44 35.13
N CYS A 462 1.91 3.91 33.87
CA CYS A 462 2.35 5.24 33.48
C CYS A 462 1.15 6.18 33.27
N GLY A 463 1.42 7.48 33.16
CA GLY A 463 0.39 8.47 32.80
C GLY A 463 -0.19 8.19 31.41
N VAL A 464 -1.51 8.38 31.27
CA VAL A 464 -2.24 8.19 30.02
C VAL A 464 -2.98 9.48 29.68
N THR A 465 -2.75 9.99 28.47
CA THR A 465 -3.42 11.18 27.93
C THR A 465 -4.18 10.80 26.66
N PHE A 466 -5.50 11.03 26.65
CA PHE A 466 -6.33 10.94 25.46
C PHE A 466 -6.46 12.31 24.81
N VAL A 467 -6.30 12.36 23.48
CA VAL A 467 -6.54 13.56 22.66
C VAL A 467 -7.46 13.16 21.51
N HIS A 468 -8.66 13.74 21.46
CA HIS A 468 -9.71 13.28 20.55
C HIS A 468 -10.46 14.44 19.90
N GLY A 469 -10.71 14.33 18.60
CA GLY A 469 -11.44 15.34 17.84
C GLY A 469 -12.94 15.24 18.08
N LEU A 470 -13.61 16.36 18.30
CA LEU A 470 -15.07 16.40 18.51
C LEU A 470 -15.87 16.04 17.25
N GLU A 471 -15.26 16.15 16.07
CA GLU A 471 -15.90 15.84 14.81
C GLU A 471 -15.63 14.41 14.31
N ASP A 472 -14.82 13.61 15.04
CA ASP A 472 -14.39 12.28 14.59
C ASP A 472 -15.59 11.38 14.22
N PRO A 473 -15.79 11.08 12.92
CA PRO A 473 -16.95 10.32 12.46
C PRO A 473 -16.73 8.80 12.52
N ILE A 474 -15.51 8.36 12.86
CA ILE A 474 -15.08 6.96 12.91
C ILE A 474 -15.17 6.42 14.33
N SER A 475 -14.67 7.22 15.29
CA SER A 475 -14.61 6.85 16.71
C SER A 475 -15.38 7.90 17.52
N PRO A 476 -16.67 7.67 17.80
CA PRO A 476 -17.50 8.61 18.55
C PRO A 476 -16.88 8.96 19.90
N ILE A 477 -16.87 10.24 20.23
CA ILE A 477 -16.17 10.74 21.43
C ILE A 477 -16.67 10.12 22.73
N ASP A 478 -17.98 9.83 22.84
CA ASP A 478 -18.57 9.31 24.08
C ASP A 478 -18.07 7.92 24.43
N ASP A 479 -17.83 7.07 23.42
CA ASP A 479 -17.22 5.75 23.62
C ASP A 479 -15.81 5.89 24.17
N ILE A 480 -15.03 6.83 23.63
CA ILE A 480 -13.64 7.03 24.04
C ILE A 480 -13.56 7.70 25.41
N ARG A 481 -14.49 8.60 25.71
CA ARG A 481 -14.63 9.20 27.05
C ARG A 481 -14.95 8.12 28.09
N SER A 482 -15.81 7.15 27.75
CA SER A 482 -16.10 6.01 28.62
C SER A 482 -14.86 5.15 28.88
N VAL A 483 -14.05 4.89 27.85
CA VAL A 483 -12.77 4.18 28.00
C VAL A 483 -11.83 4.94 28.93
N ALA A 484 -11.67 6.26 28.73
CA ALA A 484 -10.80 7.09 29.56
C ALA A 484 -11.25 7.15 31.03
N GLN A 485 -12.55 7.28 31.28
CA GLN A 485 -13.12 7.28 32.64
C GLN A 485 -12.90 5.96 33.40
N ALA A 486 -12.66 4.85 32.69
CA ALA A 486 -12.33 3.57 33.30
C ALA A 486 -10.86 3.43 33.70
N LEU A 487 -10.01 4.42 33.41
CA LEU A 487 -8.60 4.46 33.80
C LEU A 487 -8.41 5.48 34.94
N PRO A 488 -7.83 5.08 36.08
CA PRO A 488 -7.47 6.03 37.13
C PRO A 488 -6.41 7.01 36.58
N ASP A 489 -6.59 8.30 36.86
CA ASP A 489 -5.65 9.38 36.51
C ASP A 489 -5.40 9.65 35.01
N ALA A 490 -6.24 9.12 34.12
CA ALA A 490 -6.17 9.45 32.70
C ALA A 490 -6.62 10.89 32.42
N ALA A 491 -5.79 11.65 31.69
CA ALA A 491 -6.17 12.96 31.16
C ALA A 491 -6.95 12.79 29.86
N PHE A 492 -7.98 13.61 29.64
CA PHE A 492 -8.77 13.58 28.41
C PHE A 492 -8.93 14.99 27.83
N HIS A 493 -8.44 15.19 26.61
CA HIS A 493 -8.52 16.44 25.87
C HIS A 493 -9.41 16.27 24.65
N ALA A 494 -10.60 16.86 24.71
CA ALA A 494 -11.46 17.02 23.54
C ALA A 494 -11.04 18.28 22.77
N VAL A 495 -10.88 18.15 21.45
CA VAL A 495 -10.45 19.26 20.59
C VAL A 495 -11.57 19.66 19.64
N GLU A 496 -11.97 20.93 19.70
CA GLU A 496 -12.93 21.54 18.80
C GLU A 496 -12.33 21.72 17.40
N ASN A 497 -13.15 21.65 16.36
CA ASN A 497 -12.74 21.79 14.96
C ASN A 497 -11.64 20.78 14.55
N ALA A 498 -11.69 19.59 15.13
CA ALA A 498 -10.76 18.49 14.88
C ALA A 498 -11.53 17.18 14.69
N GLY A 499 -11.06 16.36 13.76
CA GLY A 499 -11.66 15.06 13.42
C GLY A 499 -10.77 13.89 13.81
N HIS A 500 -10.84 12.80 13.05
CA HIS A 500 -10.04 11.60 13.25
C HIS A 500 -8.55 11.81 12.92
N LEU A 501 -8.21 12.72 12.00
CA LEU A 501 -6.84 13.01 11.59
C LEU A 501 -6.14 14.00 12.54
N ILE A 502 -6.55 14.00 13.81
CA ILE A 502 -6.20 15.00 14.82
C ILE A 502 -4.69 15.17 15.01
N PHE A 503 -3.90 14.10 14.91
CA PHE A 503 -2.45 14.20 15.07
C PHE A 503 -1.80 14.98 13.92
N THR A 504 -2.33 14.86 12.70
CA THR A 504 -1.86 15.64 11.55
C THR A 504 -2.39 17.08 11.62
N GLN A 505 -3.67 17.26 11.99
CA GLN A 505 -4.31 18.58 12.13
C GLN A 505 -3.65 19.46 13.20
N HIS A 506 -3.22 18.86 14.31
CA HIS A 506 -2.71 19.56 15.49
C HIS A 506 -1.29 19.12 15.86
N PHE A 507 -0.46 18.76 14.87
CA PHE A 507 0.87 18.19 15.10
C PHE A 507 1.71 19.03 16.08
N LYS A 508 1.69 20.36 15.91
CA LYS A 508 2.45 21.29 16.74
C LYS A 508 2.01 21.24 18.20
N GLU A 509 0.70 21.24 18.46
CA GLU A 509 0.14 21.16 19.80
C GLU A 509 0.51 19.83 20.48
N PHE A 510 0.53 18.72 19.73
CA PHE A 510 0.99 17.43 20.25
C PHE A 510 2.46 17.49 20.69
N VAL A 511 3.37 17.97 19.83
CA VAL A 511 4.79 18.00 20.18
C VAL A 511 5.10 19.03 21.27
N ASP A 512 4.39 20.16 21.31
CA ASP A 512 4.48 21.14 22.39
C ASP A 512 4.05 20.50 23.73
N HIS A 513 2.92 19.78 23.75
CA HIS A 513 2.47 19.07 24.93
C HIS A 513 3.49 18.01 25.39
N ILE A 514 4.02 17.20 24.47
CA ILE A 514 5.05 16.20 24.75
C ILE A 514 6.28 16.83 25.42
N ALA A 515 6.70 18.01 24.95
CA ALA A 515 7.84 18.72 25.52
C ALA A 515 7.60 19.20 26.97
N THR A 516 6.34 19.43 27.36
CA THR A 516 5.97 19.85 28.74
C THR A 516 5.86 18.71 29.74
N LEU A 517 5.76 17.45 29.30
CA LEU A 517 5.66 16.30 30.21
C LEU A 517 6.90 16.23 31.12
N ALA A 518 6.72 15.88 32.39
CA ALA A 518 7.84 15.75 33.32
C ALA A 518 8.85 14.70 32.81
N ARG A 519 10.14 14.97 32.92
CA ARG A 519 11.18 13.96 32.66
C ARG A 519 11.27 13.03 33.88
N PRO A 520 11.33 11.70 33.69
CA PRO A 520 11.60 10.79 34.79
C PRO A 520 12.95 11.15 35.42
N ALA A 521 13.05 11.01 36.75
CA ALA A 521 14.33 11.19 37.43
C ALA A 521 15.36 10.21 36.84
N PRO A 522 16.61 10.62 36.60
CA PRO A 522 17.63 9.72 36.06
C PRO A 522 17.76 8.50 36.96
N SER A 523 17.58 7.30 36.39
CA SER A 523 17.76 6.07 37.14
C SER A 523 19.21 5.98 37.60
N SER A 524 19.43 5.86 38.91
CA SER A 524 20.74 5.59 39.48
C SER A 524 21.06 4.10 39.32
N SER A 525 21.19 3.65 38.08
CA SER A 525 21.68 2.30 37.80
C SER A 525 23.22 2.33 37.83
N PRO A 526 23.89 1.57 38.72
CA PRO A 526 25.33 1.57 38.81
C PRO A 526 25.93 0.83 37.60
N GLY A 527 26.73 1.56 36.80
CA GLY A 527 27.74 1.04 35.87
C GLY A 527 27.31 -0.09 34.93
N ARG A 528 26.89 0.25 33.70
CA ARG A 528 26.98 -0.67 32.56
C ARG A 528 28.35 -0.47 31.90
N VAL A 529 29.22 -1.47 32.04
CA VAL A 529 30.52 -1.61 31.34
C VAL A 529 30.28 -2.18 29.95
#